data_AF-A0A3D4HRL8-F1
#
_entry.id   AF-A0A3D4HRL8-F1
#
_cell.length_a   1.000
_cell.length_b   1.000
_cell.length_c   1.000
_cell.angle_alpha   90.00
_cell.angle_beta   90.00
_cell.angle_gamma   90.00
#
_symmetry.space_group_name_H-M   'P 1'
#
loop_
_entity.id
_entity.type
_entity.pdbx_description
1 polymer ?
#
loop_
_entity_poly.entity_id
_entity_poly.type
_entity_poly.pdbx_seq_one_letter_code
_entity_poly.pdbx_strand_id
1 'polypeptide(L)'
;MNSYIFETIEHHKESPAKVIITSIDHSDYHWHYDYELIMVVKGEIILSVLPEFCLMQEGDIALVNSKEVHGFQNNNQENICLIIQIKNEFFDLSDDKNQAYYFYLNSAKEAVKP
;
A
#
# COMPACT_ATOMS: atom_id res chain seq x y z
N MET A 1 9.27 6.14 -20.61
CA MET A 1 7.93 6.32 -20.01
C MET A 1 7.77 5.19 -19.02
N ASN A 2 7.57 5.48 -17.74
CA ASN A 2 7.15 4.44 -16.81
C ASN A 2 5.70 4.11 -17.16
N SER A 3 5.43 2.83 -17.46
CA SER A 3 4.06 2.35 -17.64
C SER A 3 3.47 2.11 -16.26
N TYR A 4 2.26 2.62 -16.02
CA TYR A 4 1.51 2.39 -14.78
C TYR A 4 0.23 1.62 -15.13
N ILE A 5 0.02 0.48 -14.49
CA ILE A 5 -1.07 -0.44 -14.84
C ILE A 5 -2.20 -0.29 -13.82
N PHE A 6 -3.44 -0.24 -14.28
CA PHE A 6 -4.58 -0.34 -13.39
C PHE A 6 -4.75 -1.78 -12.90
N GLU A 7 -4.80 -1.99 -11.59
CA GLU A 7 -5.07 -3.29 -10.99
C GLU A 7 -6.53 -3.37 -10.51
N THR A 8 -7.21 -4.48 -10.83
CA THR A 8 -8.52 -4.79 -10.27
C THR A 8 -8.36 -5.64 -9.03
N ILE A 9 -8.80 -5.13 -7.87
CA ILE A 9 -8.75 -5.89 -6.61
C ILE A 9 -10.03 -6.69 -6.41
N GLU A 10 -9.91 -8.01 -6.46
CA GLU A 10 -11.03 -8.91 -6.16
C GLU A 10 -11.14 -9.17 -4.65
N HIS A 11 -12.25 -8.71 -4.07
CA HIS A 11 -12.57 -8.94 -2.66
C HIS A 11 -13.55 -10.09 -2.49
N HIS A 12 -13.43 -10.80 -1.36
CA HIS A 12 -14.51 -11.67 -0.90
C HIS A 12 -15.75 -10.81 -0.61
N LYS A 13 -16.94 -11.26 -1.04
CA LYS A 13 -18.19 -10.46 -1.00
C LYS A 13 -18.52 -9.91 0.39
N GLU A 14 -18.16 -10.63 1.43
CA GLU A 14 -18.49 -10.31 2.83
C GLU A 14 -17.36 -9.59 3.58
N SER A 15 -16.20 -9.37 2.95
CA SER A 15 -15.05 -8.73 3.62
C SER A 15 -14.83 -7.29 3.12
N PRO A 16 -14.59 -6.32 4.02
CA PRO A 16 -14.18 -4.97 3.64
C PRO A 16 -12.71 -4.88 3.25
N ALA A 17 -11.93 -5.93 3.53
CA ALA A 17 -10.51 -5.98 3.24
C ALA A 17 -10.06 -7.34 2.70
N LYS A 18 -9.04 -7.32 1.85
CA LYS A 18 -8.29 -8.49 1.40
C LYS A 18 -6.93 -8.47 2.08
N VAL A 19 -6.57 -9.58 2.71
CA VAL A 19 -5.32 -9.74 3.46
C VAL A 19 -4.42 -10.71 2.71
N ILE A 20 -3.20 -10.30 2.43
CA ILE A 20 -2.17 -11.08 1.75
C ILE A 20 -0.94 -11.14 2.65
N ILE A 21 -0.36 -12.33 2.81
CA ILE A 21 0.96 -12.52 3.42
C ILE A 21 1.84 -13.18 2.37
N THR A 22 2.90 -12.50 1.96
CA THR A 22 3.77 -12.98 0.88
C THR A 22 5.18 -12.45 1.02
N SER A 23 6.15 -13.15 0.43
CA SER A 23 7.43 -12.56 0.08
C SER A 23 7.29 -11.77 -1.22
N ILE A 24 8.01 -10.66 -1.31
CA ILE A 24 8.05 -9.78 -2.48
C ILE A 24 9.41 -9.95 -3.18
N ASP A 25 9.37 -10.20 -4.49
CA ASP A 25 10.53 -10.06 -5.37
C ASP A 25 10.46 -8.69 -6.09
N HIS A 26 9.41 -8.49 -6.87
CA HIS A 26 9.10 -7.20 -7.50
C HIS A 26 7.61 -7.09 -7.81
N SER A 27 7.14 -5.86 -8.03
CA SER A 27 5.89 -5.58 -8.73
C SER A 27 6.12 -4.58 -9.85
N ASP A 28 5.27 -4.61 -10.87
CA ASP A 28 5.12 -3.46 -11.76
C ASP A 28 4.56 -2.26 -10.98
N TYR A 29 4.74 -1.05 -11.51
CA TYR A 29 4.03 0.10 -10.98
C TYR A 29 2.55 0.02 -11.33
N HIS A 30 1.71 0.13 -10.32
CA HIS A 30 0.27 -0.01 -10.46
C HIS A 30 -0.47 0.99 -9.57
N TRP A 31 -1.77 1.09 -9.80
CA TRP A 31 -2.69 1.83 -8.97
C TRP A 31 -4.04 1.12 -8.98
N HIS A 32 -4.79 1.28 -7.89
CA HIS A 32 -6.11 0.72 -7.70
C HIS A 32 -6.97 1.65 -6.84
N TYR A 33 -8.27 1.36 -6.75
CA TYR A 33 -9.18 2.14 -5.91
C TYR A 33 -9.00 1.88 -4.42
N ASP A 34 -8.43 0.76 -4.02
CA ASP A 34 -8.26 0.42 -2.61
C ASP A 34 -7.18 1.26 -1.93
N TYR A 35 -7.35 1.50 -0.63
CA TYR A 35 -6.23 1.83 0.24
C TYR A 35 -5.42 0.56 0.49
N GLU A 36 -4.10 0.67 0.58
CA GLU A 36 -3.25 -0.49 0.84
C GLU A 36 -2.33 -0.22 2.03
N LEU A 37 -2.51 -1.01 3.09
CA LEU A 37 -1.63 -1.01 4.25
C LEU A 37 -0.56 -2.08 4.07
N ILE A 38 0.70 -1.68 4.20
CA ILE A 38 1.86 -2.56 4.06
C ILE A 38 2.61 -2.59 5.38
N MET A 39 2.91 -3.80 5.86
CA MET A 39 3.77 -4.02 7.01
C MET A 39 4.85 -5.04 6.64
N VAL A 40 6.11 -4.71 6.94
CA VAL A 40 7.21 -5.66 6.79
C VAL A 40 7.27 -6.51 8.05
N VAL A 41 6.87 -7.77 7.93
CA VAL A 41 6.85 -8.74 9.04
C VAL A 41 8.25 -9.30 9.32
N LYS A 42 9.07 -9.44 8.27
CA LYS A 42 10.46 -9.89 8.35
C LYS A 42 11.26 -9.25 7.21
N GLY A 43 12.51 -8.87 7.49
CA GLY A 43 13.45 -8.43 6.46
C GLY A 43 13.21 -6.99 5.99
N GLU A 44 13.37 -6.73 4.70
CA GLU A 44 13.19 -5.40 4.12
C GLU A 44 12.70 -5.41 2.67
N ILE A 45 12.02 -4.34 2.28
CA ILE A 45 11.58 -4.05 0.91
C ILE A 45 11.79 -2.58 0.59
N ILE A 46 11.88 -2.26 -0.70
CA ILE A 46 11.76 -0.88 -1.18
C ILE A 46 10.31 -0.67 -1.63
N LEU A 47 9.61 0.21 -0.93
CA LEU A 47 8.30 0.72 -1.34
C LEU A 47 8.49 2.01 -2.13
N SER A 48 7.92 2.06 -3.32
CA SER A 48 7.85 3.23 -4.16
C SER A 48 6.42 3.74 -4.16
N VAL A 49 6.21 5.00 -3.77
CA VAL A 49 4.92 5.72 -3.93
C VAL A 49 5.28 7.00 -4.65
N LEU A 50 5.05 7.05 -5.96
CA LEU A 50 5.76 7.98 -6.81
C LEU A 50 5.45 9.44 -6.46
N PRO A 51 6.46 10.33 -6.50
CA PRO A 51 7.85 10.11 -6.94
C PRO A 51 8.80 9.65 -5.81
N GLU A 52 8.27 9.26 -4.66
CA GLU A 52 9.05 8.96 -3.47
C GLU A 52 9.37 7.47 -3.34
N PHE A 53 10.53 7.19 -2.73
CA PHE A 53 11.03 5.84 -2.48
C PHE A 53 11.40 5.72 -1.01
N CYS A 54 11.15 4.56 -0.43
CA CYS A 54 11.39 4.32 0.99
C CYS A 54 11.84 2.87 1.19
N LEU A 55 12.96 2.71 1.90
CA LEU A 55 13.37 1.40 2.41
C LEU A 55 12.55 1.14 3.68
N MET A 56 11.72 0.11 3.65
CA MET A 56 10.94 -0.35 4.80
C MET A 56 11.61 -1.59 5.40
N GLN A 57 11.83 -1.57 6.71
CA GLN A 57 12.47 -2.64 7.46
C GLN A 57 11.47 -3.35 8.37
N GLU A 58 11.89 -4.47 8.97
CA GLU A 58 11.06 -5.24 9.90
C GLU A 58 10.39 -4.35 10.97
N GLY A 59 9.07 -4.46 11.06
CA GLY A 59 8.23 -3.66 11.96
C GLY A 59 7.71 -2.36 11.34
N ASP A 60 8.23 -1.91 10.19
CA ASP A 60 7.71 -0.72 9.52
C ASP A 60 6.34 -0.94 8.90
N ILE A 61 5.56 0.14 8.91
CA ILE A 61 4.21 0.23 8.37
C ILE A 61 4.07 1.46 7.46
N ALA A 62 3.42 1.27 6.32
CA ALA A 62 3.06 2.34 5.41
C ALA A 62 1.65 2.15 4.89
N LEU A 63 0.97 3.25 4.55
CA LEU A 63 -0.33 3.22 3.89
C LEU A 63 -0.23 3.96 2.56
N VAL A 64 -0.60 3.28 1.50
CA VAL A 64 -0.74 3.83 0.15
C VAL A 64 -2.20 4.23 -0.06
N ASN A 65 -2.42 5.50 -0.39
CA ASN A 65 -3.77 6.03 -0.58
C ASN A 65 -4.39 5.50 -1.88
N SER A 66 -5.73 5.46 -1.92
CA SER A 66 -6.48 5.13 -3.13
C SER A 66 -6.01 5.95 -4.33
N LYS A 67 -5.79 5.28 -5.47
CA LYS A 67 -5.33 5.85 -6.75
C LYS A 67 -3.89 6.41 -6.75
N GLU A 68 -3.10 6.15 -5.72
CA GLU A 68 -1.66 6.44 -5.75
C GLU A 68 -0.92 5.39 -6.57
N VAL A 69 0.04 5.84 -7.37
CA VAL A 69 0.89 4.94 -8.16
C VAL A 69 2.01 4.44 -7.27
N HIS A 70 2.11 3.12 -7.12
CA HIS A 70 3.08 2.49 -6.24
C HIS A 70 3.62 1.18 -6.80
N GLY A 71 4.69 0.69 -6.18
CA GLY A 71 5.29 -0.59 -6.52
C GLY A 71 6.34 -1.01 -5.50
N PHE A 72 6.69 -2.30 -5.54
CA PHE A 72 7.59 -2.93 -4.59
C PHE A 72 8.82 -3.52 -5.27
N GLN A 73 9.95 -3.49 -4.57
CA GLN A 73 11.18 -4.14 -5.00
C GLN A 73 11.87 -4.79 -3.81
N ASN A 74 12.40 -5.99 -4.02
CA ASN A 74 13.28 -6.66 -3.07
C ASN A 74 14.66 -5.98 -3.07
N ASN A 75 15.27 -5.82 -1.90
CA ASN A 75 16.64 -5.30 -1.76
C ASN A 75 17.71 -6.42 -1.63
N ASN A 76 17.54 -7.50 -2.39
CA ASN A 76 18.35 -8.73 -2.30
C ASN A 76 18.39 -9.36 -0.88
N GLN A 77 17.28 -9.27 -0.15
CA GLN A 77 17.11 -9.88 1.17
C GLN A 77 15.84 -10.74 1.22
N GLU A 78 15.80 -11.70 2.16
CA GLU A 78 14.54 -12.35 2.50
C GLU A 78 13.56 -11.31 3.04
N ASN A 79 12.29 -11.38 2.63
CA ASN A 79 11.25 -10.58 3.22
C ASN A 79 9.93 -11.35 3.33
N ILE A 80 9.13 -10.95 4.31
CA ILE A 80 7.73 -11.33 4.43
C ILE A 80 6.95 -10.05 4.71
N CYS A 81 5.94 -9.79 3.89
CA CYS A 81 5.08 -8.63 4.00
C CYS A 81 3.65 -9.06 4.29
N LEU A 82 2.99 -8.30 5.15
CA LEU A 82 1.55 -8.28 5.31
C LEU A 82 1.02 -7.10 4.48
N ILE A 83 0.16 -7.38 3.53
CA ILE A 83 -0.52 -6.38 2.69
C ILE A 83 -2.02 -6.49 2.96
N ILE A 84 -2.64 -5.37 3.30
CA ILE A 84 -4.08 -5.28 3.51
C ILE A 84 -4.66 -4.26 2.53
N GLN A 85 -5.39 -4.74 1.55
CA GLN A 85 -6.14 -3.93 0.59
C GLN A 85 -7.53 -3.68 1.17
N ILE A 86 -7.90 -2.42 1.40
CA ILE A 86 -9.13 -1.99 2.07
C ILE A 86 -9.95 -1.20 1.08
N LYS A 87 -11.23 -1.59 0.92
CA LYS A 87 -12.15 -0.89 0.04
C LYS A 87 -12.36 0.56 0.50
N ASN A 88 -12.49 1.47 -0.46
CA ASN A 88 -12.79 2.88 -0.17
C ASN A 88 -14.05 3.05 0.70
N GLU A 89 -15.09 2.23 0.47
CA GLU A 89 -16.36 2.34 1.19
C GLU A 89 -16.22 2.06 2.70
N PHE A 90 -15.11 1.43 3.13
CA PHE A 90 -14.82 1.25 4.56
C PHE A 90 -14.58 2.60 5.26
N PHE A 91 -14.11 3.60 4.53
CA PHE A 91 -13.82 4.94 5.04
C PHE A 91 -14.95 5.95 4.79
N ASP A 92 -16.08 5.54 4.21
CA ASP A 92 -17.29 6.36 4.09
C ASP A 92 -17.98 6.54 5.46
N LEU A 93 -17.29 7.23 6.38
CA LEU A 93 -17.68 7.46 7.77
C LEU A 93 -18.67 8.62 7.93
N SER A 94 -18.99 9.35 6.86
CA SER A 94 -19.88 10.51 6.86
C SER A 94 -21.03 10.35 5.85
N ASP A 95 -22.12 11.10 6.06
CA ASP A 95 -23.24 11.14 5.11
C ASP A 95 -22.86 11.82 3.78
N ASP A 96 -21.69 12.45 3.70
CA ASP A 96 -21.17 13.07 2.48
C ASP A 96 -20.39 12.06 1.64
N LYS A 97 -21.08 11.48 0.65
CA LYS A 97 -20.52 10.51 -0.30
C LYS A 97 -19.44 11.07 -1.24
N ASN A 98 -19.16 12.38 -1.17
CA ASN A 98 -18.08 13.00 -1.94
C ASN A 98 -16.80 13.23 -1.12
N GLN A 99 -16.78 12.82 0.16
CA GLN A 99 -15.59 12.94 0.99
C GLN A 99 -14.58 11.83 0.64
N ALA A 100 -13.33 12.22 0.43
CA ALA A 100 -12.21 11.29 0.30
C ALA A 100 -11.23 11.52 1.44
N TYR A 101 -10.70 10.45 2.01
CA TYR A 101 -9.68 10.52 3.06
C TYR A 101 -8.29 10.38 2.45
N TYR A 102 -7.37 11.20 2.92
CA TYR A 102 -5.95 11.06 2.61
C TYR A 102 -5.20 10.84 3.91
N PHE A 103 -4.50 9.72 4.00
CA PHE A 103 -3.75 9.35 5.18
C PHE A 103 -2.26 9.60 4.98
N TYR A 104 -1.63 10.10 6.02
CA TYR A 104 -0.20 10.29 6.08
C TYR A 104 0.36 9.25 7.05
N LEU A 105 0.77 8.10 6.53
CA LEU A 105 1.34 7.01 7.32
C LEU A 105 2.48 6.34 6.56
N ASN A 106 3.70 6.58 7.03
CA ASN A 106 4.89 5.84 6.67
C ASN A 106 5.87 5.93 7.85
N SER A 107 6.00 4.85 8.63
CA SER A 107 6.85 4.83 9.82
C SER A 107 8.35 4.84 9.50
N ALA A 108 8.72 4.40 8.29
CA ALA A 108 10.09 4.41 7.82
C ALA A 108 10.57 5.82 7.42
N LYS A 109 9.69 6.84 7.48
CA LYS A 109 10.04 8.24 7.25
C LYS A 109 9.98 9.05 8.54
N GLU A 110 11.06 9.76 8.85
CA GLU A 110 11.17 10.62 10.04
C GLU A 110 10.26 11.86 10.00
N ALA A 111 9.75 12.25 8.82
CA ALA A 111 8.90 13.43 8.64
C ALA A 111 7.64 13.08 7.85
N VAL A 112 6.57 12.74 8.56
CA VAL A 112 5.23 12.63 7.97
C VAL A 112 4.55 13.99 8.15
N LYS A 113 4.52 14.81 7.10
CA LYS A 113 3.79 16.09 7.10
C LYS A 113 2.43 15.91 6.42
N PRO A 114 1.31 16.31 7.07
CA PRO A 114 0.02 16.44 6.40
C PRO A 114 0.03 17.60 5.39
#